data_AF-A0A0G3H1P5-F1
#
_entry.id   AF-A0A0G3H1P5-F1
#
_cell.length_a   1.000
_cell.length_b   1.000
_cell.length_c   1.000
_cell.angle_alpha   90.00
_cell.angle_beta   90.00
_cell.angle_gamma   90.00
#
_symmetry.space_group_name_H-M   'P 1'
#
loop_
_entity.id
_entity.type
_entity.pdbx_description
1 polymer ?
#
loop_
_entity_poly.entity_id
_entity_poly.type
_entity_poly.pdbx_seq_one_letter_code
_entity_poly.pdbx_strand_id
1 'polypeptide(L)'
;MSRIRFELTEETITNNFGETLYRIRATEDIPARFVSAGDLGGWVSSTHTESGKPRIGKNAWVEGGAEVFGQARVTGHARVSDRAQIYGTARVKGRARVQDDAQVKDSATVKGSCLIQGQARIGDNATVKGSAQVLGVVEGNAKVSGRAVISSGTINGHAVVADAATVSRSYVTGSAEVSGNAVVGADSLISEDAVITGQAKIRFSTVSGAAHITAPVPSHATVTGNAEITRSWHCFSFGPIGHTDNLATVYRCVGDEIAVECDTEVTEEYQPVIDVATEQIRRQAEPVADLCFELTEETKELADGTTVFRIRATKDQEELGVTVGDLGGWVSSLFTDNGQPRLDNAWVADEAVLRDNALLADQAIVEHYAVVKDNAQVTGASVISGRVTLAGETTVAAICHIGGDGELRGQSCVHPVVHVNISGTISDADFYDSSDFVSFGPLDDGRLITVAKLRDRGSLITVTEVETGKHHSMTGAKFLKSIEPDVGDLRAEITRILREWELAR
;
A
#
# COMPACT_ATOMS: atom_id res chain seq x y z
N MET A 1 -47.50 20.61 2.85
CA MET A 1 -46.48 21.40 2.13
C MET A 1 -45.21 21.41 2.96
N SER A 2 -44.06 21.09 2.38
CA SER A 2 -42.78 21.16 3.10
C SER A 2 -42.50 22.61 3.51
N ARG A 3 -42.44 22.88 4.82
CA ARG A 3 -42.25 24.21 5.41
C ARG A 3 -40.89 24.81 4.97
N ILE A 4 -40.94 25.97 4.32
CA ILE A 4 -39.78 26.84 4.03
C ILE A 4 -39.60 27.84 5.16
N ARG A 5 -38.36 28.28 5.41
CA ARG A 5 -38.00 29.22 6.50
C ARG A 5 -37.52 30.59 5.99
N PHE A 6 -37.84 30.91 4.74
CA PHE A 6 -37.47 32.16 4.11
C PHE A 6 -38.57 32.64 3.16
N GLU A 7 -38.56 33.94 2.88
CA GLU A 7 -39.37 34.61 1.87
C GLU A 7 -38.46 35.29 0.82
N LEU A 8 -39.03 35.61 -0.35
CA LEU A 8 -38.36 36.43 -1.36
C LEU A 8 -38.73 37.88 -1.11
N THR A 9 -37.75 38.77 -1.10
CA THR A 9 -38.00 40.21 -1.03
C THR A 9 -38.21 40.80 -2.43
N GLU A 10 -38.54 42.09 -2.51
CA GLU A 10 -38.65 42.84 -3.78
C GLU A 10 -37.27 43.17 -4.39
N GLU A 11 -36.19 42.97 -3.64
CA GLU A 11 -34.84 43.21 -4.13
C GLU A 11 -34.41 42.10 -5.09
N THR A 12 -34.04 42.49 -6.33
CA THR A 12 -33.66 41.57 -7.40
C THR A 12 -32.35 41.94 -8.06
N ILE A 13 -31.64 40.93 -8.56
CA ILE A 13 -30.50 41.07 -9.45
C ILE A 13 -30.70 40.23 -10.71
N THR A 14 -30.03 40.59 -11.80
CA THR A 14 -29.86 39.73 -12.98
C THR A 14 -28.45 39.19 -12.97
N ASN A 15 -28.30 37.87 -12.91
CA ASN A 15 -26.99 37.26 -12.90
C ASN A 15 -26.37 37.22 -14.32
N ASN A 16 -25.12 36.77 -14.40
CA ASN A 16 -24.36 36.69 -15.66
C ASN A 16 -24.93 35.65 -16.66
N PHE A 17 -25.96 34.90 -16.27
CA PHE A 17 -26.68 33.94 -17.12
C PHE A 17 -28.02 34.51 -17.62
N GLY A 18 -28.36 35.76 -17.27
CA GLY A 18 -29.61 36.41 -17.63
C GLY A 18 -30.81 35.98 -16.77
N GLU A 19 -30.60 35.24 -15.68
CA GLU A 19 -31.66 34.87 -14.74
C GLU A 19 -31.89 35.96 -13.68
N THR A 20 -33.15 36.26 -13.41
CA THR A 20 -33.55 37.13 -12.30
C THR A 20 -33.55 36.34 -10.99
N LEU A 21 -32.81 36.84 -10.00
CA LEU A 21 -32.72 36.28 -8.67
C LEU A 21 -33.26 37.26 -7.64
N TYR A 22 -33.84 36.73 -6.56
CA TYR A 22 -34.46 37.49 -5.48
C TYR A 22 -33.67 37.28 -4.18
N ARG A 23 -33.48 38.37 -3.43
CA ARG A 23 -32.85 38.30 -2.10
C ARG A 23 -33.78 37.56 -1.15
N ILE A 24 -33.25 36.59 -0.40
CA ILE A 24 -34.04 35.88 0.60
C ILE A 24 -34.02 36.61 1.95
N ARG A 25 -35.09 36.46 2.72
CA ARG A 25 -35.18 36.92 4.11
C ARG A 25 -35.68 35.80 5.01
N ALA A 26 -35.05 35.62 6.16
CA ALA A 26 -35.48 34.63 7.15
C ALA A 26 -36.87 34.97 7.70
N THR A 27 -37.79 34.01 7.72
CA THR A 27 -39.13 34.20 8.28
C THR A 27 -39.24 33.76 9.74
N GLU A 28 -38.24 33.02 10.23
CA GLU A 28 -38.14 32.53 11.60
C GLU A 28 -36.67 32.31 11.97
N ASP A 29 -36.38 32.24 13.27
CA ASP A 29 -35.03 31.95 13.75
C ASP A 29 -34.56 30.57 13.28
N ILE A 30 -33.30 30.49 12.87
CA ILE A 30 -32.59 29.26 12.56
C ILE A 30 -31.33 29.22 13.45
N PRO A 31 -31.47 28.90 14.75
CA PRO A 31 -30.37 28.99 15.73
C PRO A 31 -29.15 28.16 15.35
N ALA A 32 -29.35 27.00 14.73
CA ALA A 32 -28.26 26.14 14.27
C ALA A 32 -27.36 26.82 13.22
N ARG A 33 -27.82 27.92 12.60
CA ARG A 33 -27.14 28.72 11.57
C ARG A 33 -26.88 30.16 12.02
N PHE A 34 -27.24 30.55 13.24
CA PHE A 34 -27.13 31.92 13.75
C PHE A 34 -27.89 32.96 12.91
N VAL A 35 -29.03 32.56 12.36
CA VAL A 35 -29.91 33.43 11.58
C VAL A 35 -31.13 33.75 12.43
N SER A 36 -31.42 35.03 12.58
CA SER A 36 -32.62 35.53 13.25
C SER A 36 -33.71 35.83 12.24
N ALA A 37 -34.97 35.79 12.66
CA ALA A 37 -36.09 36.22 11.82
C ALA A 37 -35.87 37.66 11.33
N GLY A 38 -36.07 37.90 10.04
CA GLY A 38 -35.83 39.18 9.39
C GLY A 38 -34.44 39.34 8.75
N ASP A 39 -33.48 38.47 9.07
CA ASP A 39 -32.13 38.55 8.49
C ASP A 39 -32.16 38.28 6.98
N LEU A 40 -31.37 39.06 6.23
CA LEU A 40 -31.20 38.86 4.79
C LEU A 40 -30.18 37.76 4.51
N GLY A 41 -30.54 36.82 3.64
CA GLY A 41 -29.69 35.75 3.12
C GLY A 41 -29.27 36.00 1.67
N GLY A 42 -28.85 34.98 0.94
CA GLY A 42 -28.37 35.10 -0.44
C GLY A 42 -29.49 35.25 -1.48
N TRP A 43 -29.17 34.91 -2.72
CA TRP A 43 -30.02 35.12 -3.88
C TRP A 43 -30.54 33.80 -4.43
N VAL A 44 -31.83 33.74 -4.74
CA VAL A 44 -32.44 32.56 -5.35
C VAL A 44 -33.42 32.93 -6.45
N SER A 45 -33.56 32.08 -7.47
CA SER A 45 -34.51 32.35 -8.56
C SER A 45 -35.98 32.14 -8.16
N SER A 46 -36.23 31.34 -7.10
CA SER A 46 -37.57 31.05 -6.59
C SER A 46 -37.52 30.35 -5.22
N THR A 47 -38.65 30.29 -4.50
CA THR A 47 -38.77 29.53 -3.23
C THR A 47 -38.72 28.00 -3.45
N HIS A 48 -39.31 27.55 -4.56
CA HIS A 48 -39.42 26.14 -4.93
C HIS A 48 -38.91 25.91 -6.35
N THR A 49 -38.32 24.74 -6.57
CA THR A 49 -38.05 24.21 -7.91
C THR A 49 -39.37 23.97 -8.65
N GLU A 50 -39.34 23.81 -9.98
CA GLU A 50 -40.54 23.52 -10.80
C GLU A 50 -41.30 22.27 -10.31
N SER A 51 -40.57 21.28 -9.75
CA SER A 51 -41.16 20.07 -9.16
C SER A 51 -41.90 20.28 -7.82
N GLY A 52 -42.07 21.52 -7.38
CA GLY A 52 -42.74 21.86 -6.11
C GLY A 52 -41.92 21.56 -4.86
N LYS A 53 -40.64 21.21 -4.99
CA LYS A 53 -39.74 20.98 -3.85
C LYS A 53 -39.05 22.27 -3.39
N PRO A 54 -38.84 22.48 -2.07
CA PRO A 54 -38.09 23.61 -1.58
C PRO A 54 -36.68 23.65 -2.15
N ARG A 55 -36.28 24.84 -2.60
CA ARG A 55 -34.93 25.12 -3.09
C ARG A 55 -33.92 25.09 -1.94
N ILE A 56 -34.28 25.68 -0.80
CA ILE A 56 -33.52 25.62 0.45
C ILE A 56 -34.33 24.79 1.46
N GLY A 57 -33.69 23.76 2.02
CA GLY A 57 -34.29 22.88 3.02
C GLY A 57 -34.33 23.51 4.42
N LYS A 58 -35.18 22.97 5.30
CA LYS A 58 -35.48 23.53 6.64
C LYS A 58 -34.28 23.92 7.53
N ASN A 59 -33.14 23.24 7.41
CA ASN A 59 -31.97 23.42 8.26
C ASN A 59 -30.75 23.92 7.47
N ALA A 60 -30.94 24.22 6.18
CA ALA A 60 -29.92 24.75 5.30
C ALA A 60 -30.08 26.26 5.19
N TRP A 61 -29.00 26.96 4.84
CA TRP A 61 -29.04 28.40 4.66
C TRP A 61 -28.14 28.84 3.50
N VAL A 62 -28.59 29.89 2.82
CA VAL A 62 -27.85 30.57 1.75
C VAL A 62 -27.70 32.03 2.20
N GLU A 63 -26.51 32.59 2.19
CA GLU A 63 -26.23 33.94 2.69
C GLU A 63 -25.23 34.70 1.81
N GLY A 64 -24.99 35.97 2.16
CA GLY A 64 -24.05 36.79 1.39
C GLY A 64 -24.56 37.05 -0.02
N GLY A 65 -23.70 37.08 -1.02
CA GLY A 65 -24.05 37.18 -2.44
C GLY A 65 -24.24 35.83 -3.15
N ALA A 66 -24.34 34.71 -2.42
CA ALA A 66 -24.44 33.39 -3.03
C ALA A 66 -25.71 33.24 -3.87
N GLU A 67 -25.62 32.56 -5.00
CA GLU A 67 -26.69 32.41 -5.97
C GLU A 67 -27.12 30.95 -6.07
N VAL A 68 -28.41 30.67 -5.88
CA VAL A 68 -28.98 29.32 -6.09
C VAL A 68 -30.14 29.39 -7.08
N PHE A 69 -29.95 28.83 -8.26
CA PHE A 69 -30.88 29.04 -9.37
C PHE A 69 -31.05 27.80 -10.27
N GLY A 70 -31.79 27.91 -11.38
CA GLY A 70 -32.26 26.75 -12.15
C GLY A 70 -33.14 25.79 -11.31
N GLN A 71 -32.83 24.50 -11.31
CA GLN A 71 -33.46 23.45 -10.47
C GLN A 71 -32.60 23.02 -9.26
N ALA A 72 -31.51 23.72 -8.95
CA ALA A 72 -30.57 23.35 -7.90
C ALA A 72 -31.18 23.41 -6.48
N ARG A 73 -30.66 22.60 -5.56
CA ARG A 73 -31.19 22.48 -4.19
C ARG A 73 -30.12 22.38 -3.13
N VAL A 74 -30.33 23.10 -2.03
CA VAL A 74 -29.47 23.10 -0.83
C VAL A 74 -30.27 22.58 0.36
N THR A 75 -29.87 21.46 0.96
CA THR A 75 -30.70 20.73 1.94
C THR A 75 -29.87 20.13 3.08
N GLY A 76 -30.51 19.49 4.08
CA GLY A 76 -29.82 19.02 5.27
C GLY A 76 -29.36 20.19 6.15
N HIS A 77 -28.16 20.10 6.71
CA HIS A 77 -27.47 21.17 7.45
C HIS A 77 -26.42 21.87 6.57
N ALA A 78 -26.68 21.96 5.25
CA ALA A 78 -25.75 22.59 4.33
C ALA A 78 -25.76 24.11 4.47
N ARG A 79 -24.64 24.77 4.16
CA ARG A 79 -24.52 26.23 4.17
C ARG A 79 -23.88 26.69 2.87
N VAL A 80 -24.44 27.71 2.25
CA VAL A 80 -23.89 28.34 1.04
C VAL A 80 -23.69 29.84 1.29
N SER A 81 -22.52 30.39 1.00
CA SER A 81 -22.21 31.79 1.33
C SER A 81 -21.37 32.48 0.25
N ASP A 82 -21.13 33.78 0.45
CA ASP A 82 -20.23 34.63 -0.35
C ASP A 82 -20.68 34.88 -1.78
N ARG A 83 -20.03 34.38 -2.83
CA ARG A 83 -20.44 34.54 -4.25
C ARG A 83 -20.71 33.18 -4.92
N ALA A 84 -20.91 32.13 -4.12
CA ALA A 84 -20.94 30.77 -4.63
C ALA A 84 -22.19 30.56 -5.47
N GLN A 85 -22.03 29.89 -6.61
CA GLN A 85 -23.10 29.69 -7.58
C GLN A 85 -23.49 28.22 -7.64
N ILE A 86 -24.72 27.92 -7.24
CA ILE A 86 -25.28 26.57 -7.27
C ILE A 86 -26.43 26.55 -8.28
N TYR A 87 -26.22 25.89 -9.42
CA TYR A 87 -27.15 26.01 -10.55
C TYR A 87 -27.25 24.72 -11.38
N GLY A 88 -28.09 24.73 -12.41
CA GLY A 88 -28.51 23.51 -13.11
C GLY A 88 -29.49 22.70 -12.24
N THR A 89 -29.24 21.41 -12.04
CA THR A 89 -29.99 20.51 -11.15
C THR A 89 -29.21 20.08 -9.89
N ALA A 90 -28.09 20.75 -9.59
CA ALA A 90 -27.13 20.40 -8.53
C ALA A 90 -27.73 20.27 -7.12
N ARG A 91 -27.12 19.41 -6.29
CA ARG A 91 -27.62 19.05 -4.95
C ARG A 91 -26.53 19.13 -3.88
N VAL A 92 -26.65 20.11 -2.99
CA VAL A 92 -25.78 20.27 -1.82
C VAL A 92 -26.55 19.82 -0.57
N LYS A 93 -26.03 18.84 0.17
CA LYS A 93 -26.73 18.23 1.31
C LYS A 93 -25.82 17.75 2.43
N GLY A 94 -26.39 17.28 3.54
CA GLY A 94 -25.61 16.84 4.71
C GLY A 94 -25.13 18.03 5.53
N ARG A 95 -23.88 18.02 6.01
CA ARG A 95 -23.23 19.16 6.68
C ARG A 95 -22.32 19.95 5.72
N ALA A 96 -22.59 19.86 4.41
CA ALA A 96 -21.73 20.42 3.39
C ALA A 96 -21.71 21.96 3.44
N ARG A 97 -20.55 22.55 3.21
CA ARG A 97 -20.37 24.01 3.14
C ARG A 97 -19.84 24.35 1.75
N VAL A 98 -20.49 25.29 1.06
CA VAL A 98 -20.08 25.79 -0.26
C VAL A 98 -19.94 27.30 -0.19
N GLN A 99 -18.77 27.86 -0.44
CA GLN A 99 -18.50 29.28 -0.15
C GLN A 99 -17.56 29.90 -1.20
N ASP A 100 -17.22 31.18 -1.04
CA ASP A 100 -16.44 31.99 -2.01
C ASP A 100 -17.07 32.07 -3.41
N ASP A 101 -16.31 31.85 -4.49
CA ASP A 101 -16.77 31.90 -5.90
C ASP A 101 -17.13 30.50 -6.45
N ALA A 102 -17.29 29.51 -5.56
CA ALA A 102 -17.38 28.12 -5.98
C ALA A 102 -18.64 27.85 -6.80
N GLN A 103 -18.46 27.14 -7.91
CA GLN A 103 -19.54 26.75 -8.80
C GLN A 103 -19.89 25.28 -8.57
N VAL A 104 -21.09 24.98 -8.07
CA VAL A 104 -21.63 23.62 -8.06
C VAL A 104 -22.78 23.58 -9.04
N LYS A 105 -22.50 23.12 -10.24
CA LYS A 105 -23.34 23.33 -11.42
C LYS A 105 -23.77 22.02 -12.03
N ASP A 106 -24.58 22.11 -13.08
CA ASP A 106 -25.14 20.97 -13.81
C ASP A 106 -25.87 20.01 -12.85
N SER A 107 -25.51 18.74 -12.76
CA SER A 107 -26.17 17.73 -11.91
C SER A 107 -25.33 17.28 -10.70
N ALA A 108 -24.31 18.04 -10.29
CA ALA A 108 -23.36 17.68 -9.24
C ALA A 108 -23.97 17.46 -7.83
N THR A 109 -23.39 16.56 -7.04
CA THR A 109 -23.86 16.21 -5.68
C THR A 109 -22.79 16.27 -4.58
N VAL A 110 -22.86 17.30 -3.73
CA VAL A 110 -22.01 17.46 -2.53
C VAL A 110 -22.77 17.00 -1.29
N LYS A 111 -22.27 16.01 -0.55
CA LYS A 111 -22.98 15.37 0.56
C LYS A 111 -22.06 14.87 1.66
N GLY A 112 -22.39 15.06 2.93
CA GLY A 112 -21.53 14.66 4.06
C GLY A 112 -20.97 15.89 4.76
N SER A 113 -19.82 15.80 5.39
CA SER A 113 -19.15 16.94 6.02
C SER A 113 -18.18 17.62 5.04
N CYS A 114 -18.61 17.78 3.78
CA CYS A 114 -17.76 18.30 2.73
C CYS A 114 -17.61 19.81 2.76
N LEU A 115 -16.45 20.30 2.35
CA LEU A 115 -16.18 21.72 2.21
C LEU A 115 -15.74 22.01 0.78
N ILE A 116 -16.51 22.85 0.08
CA ILE A 116 -16.25 23.33 -1.27
C ILE A 116 -16.08 24.84 -1.18
N GLN A 117 -15.00 25.39 -1.72
CA GLN A 117 -14.65 26.80 -1.53
C GLN A 117 -13.69 27.28 -2.63
N GLY A 118 -13.35 28.57 -2.69
CA GLY A 118 -12.53 29.15 -3.75
C GLY A 118 -13.23 29.23 -5.12
N GLN A 119 -12.49 29.06 -6.23
CA GLN A 119 -13.02 29.02 -7.60
C GLN A 119 -13.44 27.59 -8.02
N ALA A 120 -13.69 26.70 -7.06
CA ALA A 120 -13.92 25.29 -7.32
C ALA A 120 -15.13 25.09 -8.22
N ARG A 121 -14.93 24.44 -9.36
CA ARG A 121 -16.02 24.09 -10.26
C ARG A 121 -16.31 22.61 -10.07
N ILE A 122 -17.43 22.31 -9.46
CA ILE A 122 -17.98 20.97 -9.34
C ILE A 122 -19.14 20.91 -10.32
N GLY A 123 -18.82 20.48 -11.53
CA GLY A 123 -19.77 20.46 -12.64
C GLY A 123 -20.18 19.06 -13.06
N ASP A 124 -20.92 19.01 -14.16
CA ASP A 124 -21.40 17.79 -14.80
C ASP A 124 -22.22 16.91 -13.84
N ASN A 125 -21.70 15.74 -13.44
CA ASN A 125 -22.32 14.86 -12.44
C ASN A 125 -21.39 14.61 -11.23
N ALA A 126 -20.36 15.45 -11.03
CA ALA A 126 -19.36 15.28 -9.98
C ALA A 126 -19.99 15.27 -8.59
N THR A 127 -19.44 14.45 -7.71
CA THR A 127 -20.07 14.17 -6.43
C THR A 127 -18.95 14.55 -5.41
N VAL A 128 -19.13 15.27 -4.27
CA VAL A 128 -18.11 15.32 -3.14
C VAL A 128 -18.66 14.78 -1.78
N LYS A 129 -18.02 13.79 -1.10
CA LYS A 129 -18.63 13.00 0.03
C LYS A 129 -17.65 12.54 1.10
N GLY A 130 -18.20 12.18 2.25
CA GLY A 130 -17.43 11.81 3.43
C GLY A 130 -17.00 13.08 4.15
N SER A 131 -15.72 13.17 4.46
CA SER A 131 -15.08 14.42 4.90
C SER A 131 -14.33 15.09 3.75
N ALA A 132 -14.67 14.77 2.49
CA ALA A 132 -13.96 15.26 1.31
C ALA A 132 -14.03 16.80 1.18
N GLN A 133 -12.89 17.38 0.85
CA GLN A 133 -12.68 18.80 0.62
C GLN A 133 -12.25 19.00 -0.83
N VAL A 134 -12.93 19.87 -1.59
CA VAL A 134 -12.63 20.10 -3.01
C VAL A 134 -12.47 21.59 -3.28
N LEU A 135 -11.32 21.95 -3.86
CA LEU A 135 -10.87 23.33 -4.07
C LEU A 135 -10.51 23.66 -5.55
N GLY A 136 -10.45 22.64 -6.43
CA GLY A 136 -10.09 22.79 -7.84
C GLY A 136 -11.26 22.63 -8.80
N VAL A 137 -10.95 22.58 -10.09
CA VAL A 137 -11.89 22.13 -11.13
C VAL A 137 -12.09 20.61 -10.96
N VAL A 138 -13.16 20.25 -10.27
CA VAL A 138 -13.73 18.91 -10.23
C VAL A 138 -14.86 18.87 -11.25
N GLU A 139 -14.44 19.13 -12.48
CA GLU A 139 -15.23 18.93 -13.68
C GLU A 139 -14.84 17.57 -14.25
N GLY A 140 -15.67 16.98 -15.11
CA GLY A 140 -15.39 15.63 -15.60
C GLY A 140 -15.57 14.53 -14.55
N ASN A 141 -16.42 14.75 -13.53
CA ASN A 141 -16.89 13.73 -12.57
C ASN A 141 -15.90 13.23 -11.47
N ALA A 142 -15.28 14.11 -10.65
CA ALA A 142 -14.36 13.76 -9.54
C ALA A 142 -14.97 13.79 -8.07
N LYS A 143 -14.43 13.06 -7.04
CA LYS A 143 -15.00 12.96 -5.63
C LYS A 143 -14.18 12.34 -4.41
N VAL A 144 -13.36 13.00 -3.55
CA VAL A 144 -12.16 12.21 -3.08
C VAL A 144 -11.47 12.43 -1.72
N SER A 145 -12.09 12.13 -0.58
CA SER A 145 -11.29 11.67 0.60
C SER A 145 -12.12 10.82 1.58
N GLY A 146 -11.48 9.86 2.26
CA GLY A 146 -12.05 8.56 2.69
C GLY A 146 -11.65 7.42 1.72
N ARG A 147 -12.48 6.38 1.51
CA ARG A 147 -12.46 5.70 0.20
C ARG A 147 -13.00 6.66 -0.86
N ALA A 148 -12.11 7.19 -1.65
CA ALA A 148 -12.23 8.50 -2.24
C ALA A 148 -11.78 8.45 -3.68
N VAL A 149 -12.53 8.96 -4.66
CA VAL A 149 -12.27 8.61 -6.08
C VAL A 149 -12.26 9.83 -7.01
N ILE A 150 -11.07 10.30 -7.48
CA ILE A 150 -10.94 11.48 -8.40
C ILE A 150 -10.94 10.82 -9.76
N SER A 151 -11.84 11.15 -10.67
CA SER A 151 -11.87 10.50 -11.97
C SER A 151 -12.22 11.48 -13.05
N SER A 152 -11.60 11.27 -14.21
CA SER A 152 -11.85 11.92 -15.49
C SER A 152 -12.01 13.43 -15.44
N GLY A 153 -11.42 14.04 -14.41
CA GLY A 153 -11.30 15.47 -14.27
C GLY A 153 -9.91 15.92 -14.60
N THR A 154 -9.79 17.23 -14.80
CA THR A 154 -8.49 17.90 -14.80
C THR A 154 -8.09 17.99 -13.34
N ILE A 155 -7.34 16.99 -12.88
CA ILE A 155 -6.67 16.94 -11.57
C ILE A 155 -5.43 17.77 -11.73
N ASN A 156 -5.69 19.06 -11.81
CA ASN A 156 -4.75 20.00 -12.37
C ASN A 156 -4.51 21.12 -11.37
N GLY A 157 -3.31 21.68 -11.43
CA GLY A 157 -2.72 22.41 -10.32
C GLY A 157 -2.45 21.43 -9.18
N HIS A 158 -2.92 21.74 -7.98
CA HIS A 158 -2.53 21.02 -6.75
C HIS A 158 -3.63 20.09 -6.19
N ALA A 159 -4.39 19.39 -7.04
CA ALA A 159 -5.46 18.50 -6.56
C ALA A 159 -4.89 17.24 -5.87
N VAL A 160 -5.50 16.82 -4.75
CA VAL A 160 -4.93 15.79 -3.83
C VAL A 160 -5.81 14.55 -3.71
N VAL A 161 -5.18 13.38 -3.77
CA VAL A 161 -5.82 12.05 -3.69
C VAL A 161 -5.09 11.18 -2.67
N ALA A 162 -5.73 10.81 -1.57
CA ALA A 162 -5.06 10.10 -0.46
C ALA A 162 -5.95 9.05 0.24
N ASP A 163 -5.38 8.25 1.16
CA ASP A 163 -5.98 7.06 1.80
C ASP A 163 -6.09 5.86 0.83
N ALA A 164 -7.16 5.06 0.87
CA ALA A 164 -7.48 4.03 -0.14
C ALA A 164 -8.19 4.67 -1.36
N ALA A 165 -7.71 5.83 -1.79
CA ALA A 165 -8.32 6.57 -2.87
C ALA A 165 -7.95 6.01 -4.25
N THR A 166 -8.71 6.34 -5.29
CA THR A 166 -8.42 5.85 -6.64
C THR A 166 -8.54 6.99 -7.64
N VAL A 167 -7.50 7.19 -8.44
CA VAL A 167 -7.43 8.13 -9.57
C VAL A 167 -7.44 7.33 -10.85
N SER A 168 -8.29 7.67 -11.83
CA SER A 168 -8.31 6.93 -13.10
C SER A 168 -8.71 7.79 -14.30
N ARG A 169 -8.17 7.47 -15.49
CA ARG A 169 -8.42 8.14 -16.80
C ARG A 169 -8.50 9.67 -16.69
N SER A 170 -7.55 10.31 -16.01
CA SER A 170 -7.55 11.74 -15.68
C SER A 170 -6.28 12.45 -16.17
N TYR A 171 -6.36 13.76 -16.39
CA TYR A 171 -5.17 14.61 -16.52
C TYR A 171 -4.71 14.97 -15.11
N VAL A 172 -3.66 14.28 -14.62
CA VAL A 172 -2.94 14.62 -13.40
C VAL A 172 -1.78 15.49 -13.83
N THR A 173 -2.04 16.78 -13.89
CA THR A 173 -1.14 17.73 -14.56
C THR A 173 -0.92 18.95 -13.66
N GLY A 174 0.01 19.84 -13.99
CA GLY A 174 0.54 20.78 -13.00
C GLY A 174 1.25 20.02 -11.87
N SER A 175 1.10 20.46 -10.62
CA SER A 175 1.76 19.84 -9.45
C SER A 175 0.81 18.99 -8.59
N ALA A 176 -0.05 18.16 -9.20
CA ALA A 176 -1.08 17.39 -8.50
C ALA A 176 -0.49 16.16 -7.77
N GLU A 177 -1.03 15.81 -6.58
CA GLU A 177 -0.42 14.80 -5.68
C GLU A 177 -1.33 13.58 -5.41
N VAL A 178 -0.76 12.37 -5.51
CA VAL A 178 -1.43 11.11 -5.14
C VAL A 178 -0.58 10.23 -4.21
N SER A 179 -1.11 9.87 -3.04
CA SER A 179 -0.33 9.19 -1.98
C SER A 179 -1.17 8.26 -1.08
N GLY A 180 -0.55 7.54 -0.12
CA GLY A 180 -1.25 6.56 0.75
C GLY A 180 -1.37 5.16 0.11
N ASN A 181 -2.50 4.45 0.30
CA ASN A 181 -2.84 3.21 -0.45
C ASN A 181 -3.54 3.54 -1.79
N ALA A 182 -3.34 4.74 -2.30
CA ALA A 182 -4.10 5.23 -3.44
C ALA A 182 -3.66 4.55 -4.74
N VAL A 183 -4.58 4.31 -5.67
CA VAL A 183 -4.25 3.70 -6.96
C VAL A 183 -4.46 4.73 -8.06
N VAL A 184 -3.42 5.09 -8.80
CA VAL A 184 -3.47 5.91 -10.02
C VAL A 184 -3.35 4.98 -11.21
N GLY A 185 -4.34 4.91 -12.08
CA GLY A 185 -4.22 3.96 -13.18
C GLY A 185 -5.24 4.11 -14.29
N ALA A 186 -5.28 3.11 -15.17
CA ALA A 186 -6.17 3.04 -16.32
C ALA A 186 -6.10 4.32 -17.16
N ASP A 187 -5.09 4.44 -18.00
CA ASP A 187 -4.89 5.44 -19.05
C ASP A 187 -4.98 6.91 -18.57
N SER A 188 -4.44 7.21 -17.38
CA SER A 188 -4.29 8.60 -16.93
C SER A 188 -3.03 9.22 -17.55
N LEU A 189 -3.09 10.51 -17.90
CA LEU A 189 -1.90 11.28 -18.30
C LEU A 189 -1.39 12.03 -17.09
N ILE A 190 -0.19 11.66 -16.66
CA ILE A 190 0.53 12.28 -15.56
C ILE A 190 1.63 13.11 -16.21
N SER A 191 1.51 14.42 -16.17
CA SER A 191 2.46 15.26 -16.89
C SER A 191 2.70 16.61 -16.24
N GLU A 192 3.69 17.36 -16.73
CA GLU A 192 4.23 18.54 -16.02
C GLU A 192 4.87 18.11 -14.69
N ASP A 193 4.63 18.75 -13.54
CA ASP A 193 5.29 18.47 -12.25
C ASP A 193 4.47 17.56 -11.30
N ALA A 194 3.63 16.67 -11.83
CA ALA A 194 2.73 15.85 -11.02
C ALA A 194 3.48 14.83 -10.15
N VAL A 195 3.03 14.59 -8.90
CA VAL A 195 3.76 13.84 -7.86
C VAL A 195 2.97 12.62 -7.37
N ILE A 196 3.56 11.42 -7.40
CA ILE A 196 2.92 10.18 -6.88
C ILE A 196 3.88 9.39 -5.98
N THR A 197 3.47 9.13 -4.73
CA THR A 197 4.39 8.69 -3.65
C THR A 197 3.74 7.71 -2.63
N GLY A 198 4.55 7.12 -1.73
CA GLY A 198 4.07 6.23 -0.65
C GLY A 198 3.76 4.79 -1.11
N GLN A 199 2.73 4.14 -0.55
CA GLN A 199 2.25 2.82 -0.99
C GLN A 199 1.30 2.91 -2.21
N ALA A 200 1.25 4.07 -2.86
CA ALA A 200 0.37 4.30 -3.99
C ALA A 200 0.79 3.43 -5.18
N LYS A 201 -0.17 2.92 -5.94
CA LYS A 201 0.14 2.03 -7.09
C LYS A 201 -0.21 2.76 -8.38
N ILE A 202 0.78 2.91 -9.26
CA ILE A 202 0.56 3.40 -10.61
C ILE A 202 0.34 2.20 -11.53
N ARG A 203 -0.71 2.17 -12.35
CA ARG A 203 -1.02 0.99 -13.20
C ARG A 203 -1.60 1.41 -14.55
N PHE A 204 -0.99 1.02 -15.67
CA PHE A 204 -1.49 1.30 -17.03
C PHE A 204 -1.75 2.81 -17.22
N SER A 205 -0.72 3.66 -17.25
CA SER A 205 -0.86 5.13 -17.39
C SER A 205 0.36 5.73 -18.08
N THR A 206 0.23 6.92 -18.67
CA THR A 206 1.32 7.61 -19.38
C THR A 206 1.89 8.70 -18.49
N VAL A 207 3.21 8.69 -18.29
CA VAL A 207 3.95 9.71 -17.55
C VAL A 207 4.80 10.48 -18.57
N SER A 208 4.70 11.80 -18.62
CA SER A 208 5.46 12.62 -19.58
C SER A 208 5.73 14.02 -19.02
N GLY A 209 6.61 14.83 -19.59
CA GLY A 209 7.01 16.10 -18.93
C GLY A 209 7.94 15.85 -17.73
N ALA A 210 7.81 16.57 -16.60
CA ALA A 210 8.70 16.52 -15.43
C ALA A 210 8.09 15.81 -14.20
N ALA A 211 7.21 14.83 -14.42
CA ALA A 211 6.42 14.23 -13.34
C ALA A 211 7.26 13.31 -12.45
N HIS A 212 7.09 13.40 -11.13
CA HIS A 212 7.95 12.75 -10.12
C HIS A 212 7.27 11.60 -9.39
N ILE A 213 7.91 10.41 -9.42
CA ILE A 213 7.24 9.15 -9.07
C ILE A 213 8.11 8.28 -8.14
N THR A 214 7.70 8.11 -6.87
CA THR A 214 8.47 7.36 -5.85
C THR A 214 7.76 6.11 -5.30
N ALA A 215 6.62 5.75 -5.87
CA ALA A 215 5.84 4.55 -5.52
C ALA A 215 6.32 3.32 -6.32
N PRO A 216 6.00 2.05 -5.95
CA PRO A 216 6.32 0.90 -6.79
C PRO A 216 5.55 0.99 -8.10
N VAL A 217 6.25 1.23 -9.20
CA VAL A 217 5.62 1.35 -10.50
C VAL A 217 5.86 0.00 -11.25
N PRO A 218 4.84 -0.67 -11.80
CA PRO A 218 4.99 -1.95 -12.48
C PRO A 218 5.26 -1.76 -13.98
N SER A 219 5.73 -2.83 -14.63
CA SER A 219 6.28 -2.99 -15.99
C SER A 219 5.49 -2.44 -17.22
N HIS A 220 4.52 -1.53 -17.07
CA HIS A 220 3.66 -1.05 -18.16
C HIS A 220 3.23 0.43 -18.03
N ALA A 221 4.09 1.31 -17.49
CA ALA A 221 3.92 2.77 -17.64
C ALA A 221 4.69 3.26 -18.87
N THR A 222 4.09 4.18 -19.65
CA THR A 222 4.75 4.79 -20.81
C THR A 222 5.42 6.09 -20.36
N VAL A 223 6.76 6.13 -20.33
CA VAL A 223 7.57 7.34 -20.07
C VAL A 223 8.05 7.92 -21.38
N THR A 224 7.69 9.17 -21.65
CA THR A 224 8.06 9.88 -22.88
C THR A 224 8.36 11.35 -22.56
N GLY A 225 9.38 11.95 -23.19
CA GLY A 225 10.06 13.10 -22.57
C GLY A 225 10.74 12.68 -21.25
N ASN A 226 11.00 13.63 -20.35
CA ASN A 226 11.72 13.41 -19.07
C ASN A 226 10.87 12.75 -17.96
N ALA A 227 10.14 11.69 -18.24
CA ALA A 227 9.34 11.01 -17.22
C ALA A 227 10.09 9.87 -16.50
N GLU A 228 9.65 9.48 -15.29
CA GLU A 228 10.36 8.54 -14.39
C GLU A 228 9.62 7.18 -14.24
N ILE A 229 10.30 6.04 -14.52
CA ILE A 229 9.72 4.67 -14.72
C ILE A 229 9.84 3.73 -13.49
N THR A 230 8.70 3.10 -13.21
CA THR A 230 8.46 1.67 -12.87
C THR A 230 9.09 1.07 -11.62
N ARG A 231 9.94 0.06 -11.68
CA ARG A 231 10.61 -0.45 -10.48
C ARG A 231 11.97 0.21 -10.38
N SER A 232 12.52 0.29 -9.18
CA SER A 232 13.79 0.99 -8.91
C SER A 232 14.97 0.52 -9.78
N TRP A 233 14.88 -0.62 -10.48
CA TRP A 233 15.92 -1.15 -11.39
C TRP A 233 15.59 -1.09 -12.90
N HIS A 234 14.41 -0.63 -13.33
CA HIS A 234 14.08 -0.46 -14.77
C HIS A 234 14.37 0.94 -15.32
N CYS A 235 14.80 1.81 -14.42
CA CYS A 235 15.30 3.13 -14.69
C CYS A 235 16.61 3.23 -13.93
N PHE A 236 17.73 3.43 -14.63
CA PHE A 236 19.01 3.69 -14.02
C PHE A 236 19.42 5.11 -14.38
N SER A 237 18.96 6.04 -13.57
CA SER A 237 19.41 7.43 -13.65
C SER A 237 20.72 7.58 -12.87
N PHE A 238 21.72 8.16 -13.52
CA PHE A 238 23.01 8.49 -12.91
C PHE A 238 23.51 9.84 -13.39
N GLY A 239 24.30 10.46 -12.54
CA GLY A 239 24.90 11.77 -12.75
C GLY A 239 25.58 12.23 -11.47
N PRO A 240 26.12 13.46 -11.44
CA PRO A 240 26.13 14.43 -12.53
C PRO A 240 27.19 14.13 -13.61
N ILE A 241 26.85 14.44 -14.86
CA ILE A 241 27.75 14.28 -16.02
C ILE A 241 28.20 15.67 -16.49
N GLY A 242 29.52 15.94 -16.47
CA GLY A 242 30.08 17.26 -16.78
C GLY A 242 30.07 18.24 -15.59
N HIS A 243 29.65 19.49 -15.79
CA HIS A 243 29.48 20.50 -14.72
C HIS A 243 27.98 20.86 -14.57
N THR A 244 27.47 20.79 -13.31
CA THR A 244 26.10 21.04 -12.77
C THR A 244 24.97 20.08 -13.21
N ASP A 245 24.36 19.41 -12.21
CA ASP A 245 23.06 18.68 -12.09
C ASP A 245 22.46 17.88 -13.26
N ASN A 246 23.16 17.77 -14.39
CA ASN A 246 22.73 17.02 -15.56
C ASN A 246 22.73 15.51 -15.30
N LEU A 247 21.60 14.87 -15.57
CA LEU A 247 21.41 13.44 -15.42
C LEU A 247 21.50 12.76 -16.77
N ALA A 248 22.17 11.60 -16.80
CA ALA A 248 21.89 10.59 -17.79
C ALA A 248 20.87 9.64 -17.16
N THR A 249 19.67 9.65 -17.72
CA THR A 249 18.72 8.61 -17.44
C THR A 249 18.90 7.58 -18.52
N VAL A 250 19.49 6.45 -18.13
CA VAL A 250 19.44 5.25 -18.93
C VAL A 250 18.21 4.53 -18.45
N TYR A 251 17.17 4.57 -19.26
CA TYR A 251 15.91 3.97 -18.90
C TYR A 251 15.52 3.06 -20.03
N ARG A 252 14.90 1.96 -19.63
CA ARG A 252 14.24 1.11 -20.58
C ARG A 252 13.07 1.92 -21.13
N CYS A 253 13.24 2.38 -22.36
CA CYS A 253 12.19 3.01 -23.11
C CYS A 253 11.15 1.96 -23.51
N VAL A 254 10.05 2.45 -24.05
CA VAL A 254 9.08 1.58 -24.71
C VAL A 254 9.77 0.82 -25.85
N GLY A 255 9.79 -0.51 -25.77
CA GLY A 255 10.36 -1.38 -26.81
C GLY A 255 11.58 -2.21 -26.39
N ASP A 256 11.96 -2.19 -25.11
CA ASP A 256 13.19 -2.81 -24.60
C ASP A 256 14.49 -2.16 -25.16
N GLU A 257 14.31 -1.12 -25.96
CA GLU A 257 15.35 -0.18 -26.32
C GLU A 257 15.78 0.58 -25.07
N ILE A 258 17.08 0.62 -24.88
CA ILE A 258 17.67 1.36 -23.77
C ILE A 258 17.94 2.74 -24.33
N ALA A 259 17.06 3.68 -23.96
CA ALA A 259 17.30 5.06 -24.27
C ALA A 259 18.18 5.66 -23.20
N VAL A 260 19.07 6.52 -23.67
CA VAL A 260 19.93 7.33 -22.84
C VAL A 260 19.49 8.75 -23.09
N GLU A 261 18.69 9.28 -22.18
CA GLU A 261 18.37 10.71 -22.20
C GLU A 261 19.41 11.40 -21.32
N CYS A 262 20.21 12.26 -21.94
CA CYS A 262 21.23 13.04 -21.27
C CYS A 262 20.89 14.52 -21.42
N ASP A 263 20.92 15.27 -20.32
CA ASP A 263 20.71 16.72 -20.35
C ASP A 263 21.86 17.50 -21.04
N THR A 264 22.93 16.83 -21.50
CA THR A 264 24.10 17.41 -22.17
C THR A 264 24.73 16.44 -23.19
N GLU A 265 25.56 16.95 -24.11
CA GLU A 265 26.38 16.10 -24.98
C GLU A 265 27.28 15.17 -24.15
N VAL A 266 27.20 13.88 -24.46
CA VAL A 266 27.99 12.83 -23.82
C VAL A 266 29.45 12.94 -24.29
N THR A 267 30.38 13.21 -23.36
CA THR A 267 31.83 13.22 -23.67
C THR A 267 32.44 11.81 -23.49
N GLU A 268 33.58 11.56 -24.15
CA GLU A 268 34.28 10.25 -24.12
C GLU A 268 34.65 9.78 -22.69
N GLU A 269 34.71 10.69 -21.72
CA GLU A 269 34.98 10.40 -20.31
C GLU A 269 33.85 9.61 -19.62
N TYR A 270 32.58 9.83 -20.00
CA TYR A 270 31.40 9.23 -19.34
C TYR A 270 30.77 8.09 -20.12
N GLN A 271 31.18 7.90 -21.37
CA GLN A 271 30.75 6.78 -22.22
C GLN A 271 30.94 5.41 -21.52
N PRO A 272 32.03 5.13 -20.78
CA PRO A 272 32.18 3.86 -20.07
C PRO A 272 31.12 3.62 -18.98
N VAL A 273 30.65 4.68 -18.32
CA VAL A 273 29.62 4.60 -17.27
C VAL A 273 28.24 4.42 -17.90
N ILE A 274 27.96 5.13 -18.99
CA ILE A 274 26.75 4.92 -19.79
C ILE A 274 26.72 3.52 -20.38
N ASP A 275 27.85 3.00 -20.84
CA ASP A 275 27.98 1.64 -21.36
C ASP A 275 27.76 0.61 -20.24
N VAL A 276 28.28 0.83 -19.03
CA VAL A 276 28.03 -0.05 -17.88
C VAL A 276 26.57 0.01 -17.42
N ALA A 277 25.95 1.19 -17.37
CA ALA A 277 24.54 1.34 -17.01
C ALA A 277 23.60 0.74 -18.08
N THR A 278 23.91 0.98 -19.35
CA THR A 278 23.24 0.38 -20.50
C THR A 278 23.43 -1.13 -20.47
N GLU A 279 24.63 -1.62 -20.17
CA GLU A 279 24.92 -3.04 -20.06
C GLU A 279 24.31 -3.65 -18.80
N GLN A 280 24.11 -2.91 -17.71
CA GLN A 280 23.39 -3.38 -16.52
C GLN A 280 21.89 -3.51 -16.81
N ILE A 281 21.28 -2.51 -17.45
CA ILE A 281 19.89 -2.60 -17.90
C ILE A 281 19.75 -3.69 -18.98
N ARG A 282 20.75 -3.86 -19.85
CA ARG A 282 20.77 -4.90 -20.89
C ARG A 282 21.00 -6.31 -20.32
N ARG A 283 21.86 -6.48 -19.31
CA ARG A 283 22.04 -7.74 -18.57
C ARG A 283 20.82 -8.10 -17.74
N GLN A 284 20.10 -7.09 -17.25
CA GLN A 284 18.79 -7.24 -16.61
C GLN A 284 17.63 -7.32 -17.63
N ALA A 285 17.95 -7.32 -18.93
CA ALA A 285 17.08 -7.70 -20.06
C ALA A 285 17.36 -9.13 -20.56
N GLU A 286 18.28 -9.88 -19.93
CA GLU A 286 18.25 -11.33 -20.11
C GLU A 286 16.86 -11.84 -19.70
N PRO A 287 16.32 -12.84 -20.43
CA PRO A 287 14.98 -13.35 -20.18
C PRO A 287 14.84 -13.60 -18.68
N VAL A 288 13.69 -13.21 -18.10
CA VAL A 288 13.24 -13.63 -16.76
C VAL A 288 13.93 -14.95 -16.48
N ALA A 289 14.96 -14.93 -15.61
CA ALA A 289 15.90 -16.05 -15.47
C ALA A 289 15.07 -17.32 -15.50
N ASP A 290 15.22 -18.17 -16.52
CA ASP A 290 14.28 -19.26 -16.85
C ASP A 290 13.77 -19.88 -15.55
N LEU A 291 12.62 -19.40 -15.06
CA LEU A 291 12.30 -19.56 -13.65
C LEU A 291 12.05 -21.05 -13.46
N CYS A 292 12.32 -21.57 -12.27
CA CYS A 292 11.94 -22.95 -11.97
C CYS A 292 10.43 -23.12 -11.74
N PHE A 293 9.67 -22.01 -11.72
CA PHE A 293 8.24 -22.02 -11.45
C PHE A 293 7.49 -20.84 -12.09
N GLU A 294 6.16 -21.01 -12.20
CA GLU A 294 5.17 -19.97 -12.48
C GLU A 294 4.12 -19.88 -11.36
N LEU A 295 3.42 -18.74 -11.26
CA LEU A 295 2.24 -18.60 -10.41
C LEU A 295 0.99 -19.00 -11.20
N THR A 296 0.16 -19.86 -10.63
CA THR A 296 -1.14 -20.23 -11.22
C THR A 296 -2.24 -19.25 -10.81
N GLU A 297 -3.43 -19.39 -11.40
CA GLU A 297 -4.62 -18.62 -11.00
C GLU A 297 -5.21 -19.06 -9.65
N GLU A 298 -4.79 -20.21 -9.12
CA GLU A 298 -5.25 -20.71 -7.83
C GLU A 298 -4.64 -19.85 -6.70
N THR A 299 -5.51 -19.21 -5.92
CA THR A 299 -5.13 -18.28 -4.86
C THR A 299 -5.72 -18.64 -3.52
N LYS A 300 -5.03 -18.25 -2.46
CA LYS A 300 -5.43 -18.41 -1.06
C LYS A 300 -5.13 -17.12 -0.30
N GLU A 301 -6.08 -16.66 0.51
CA GLU A 301 -5.88 -15.53 1.42
C GLU A 301 -5.49 -16.05 2.80
N LEU A 302 -4.36 -15.57 3.32
CA LEU A 302 -3.86 -15.92 4.66
C LEU A 302 -4.60 -15.10 5.74
N ALA A 303 -4.44 -15.49 7.01
CA ALA A 303 -5.13 -14.85 8.12
C ALA A 303 -4.80 -13.35 8.30
N ASP A 304 -3.66 -12.88 7.77
CA ASP A 304 -3.24 -11.47 7.78
C ASP A 304 -3.70 -10.68 6.54
N GLY A 305 -4.46 -11.30 5.64
CA GLY A 305 -4.95 -10.69 4.40
C GLY A 305 -3.97 -10.79 3.22
N THR A 306 -2.81 -11.44 3.40
CA THR A 306 -1.87 -11.66 2.30
C THR A 306 -2.41 -12.69 1.33
N THR A 307 -2.42 -12.36 0.03
CA THR A 307 -2.76 -13.31 -1.04
C THR A 307 -1.51 -14.07 -1.50
N VAL A 308 -1.62 -15.39 -1.57
CA VAL A 308 -0.59 -16.29 -2.12
C VAL A 308 -1.16 -17.12 -3.26
N PHE A 309 -0.28 -17.57 -4.17
CA PHE A 309 -0.61 -18.28 -5.40
C PHE A 309 0.02 -19.66 -5.39
N ARG A 310 -0.71 -20.68 -5.83
CA ARG A 310 -0.17 -22.03 -6.02
C ARG A 310 0.87 -21.98 -7.13
N ILE A 311 2.04 -22.60 -6.93
CA ILE A 311 3.10 -22.63 -7.94
C ILE A 311 3.03 -23.87 -8.83
N ARG A 312 3.51 -23.74 -10.06
CA ARG A 312 3.70 -24.85 -11.00
C ARG A 312 5.13 -24.86 -11.52
N ALA A 313 5.74 -26.04 -11.62
CA ALA A 313 7.08 -26.20 -12.17
C ALA A 313 7.10 -25.92 -13.68
N THR A 314 8.08 -25.16 -14.14
CA THR A 314 8.27 -24.79 -15.55
C THR A 314 9.43 -25.53 -16.22
N LYS A 315 10.27 -26.20 -15.43
CA LYS A 315 11.38 -27.07 -15.88
C LYS A 315 11.57 -28.26 -14.94
N ASP A 316 12.20 -29.31 -15.46
CA ASP A 316 12.57 -30.48 -14.67
C ASP A 316 13.72 -30.12 -13.72
N GLN A 317 13.59 -30.51 -12.46
CA GLN A 317 14.60 -30.36 -11.42
C GLN A 317 14.84 -31.74 -10.79
N GLU A 318 15.64 -32.57 -11.47
CA GLU A 318 15.88 -33.98 -11.08
C GLU A 318 16.38 -34.11 -9.64
N GLU A 319 17.22 -33.18 -9.18
CA GLU A 319 17.80 -33.16 -7.83
C GLU A 319 16.76 -32.96 -6.73
N LEU A 320 15.65 -32.29 -7.06
CA LEU A 320 14.52 -32.04 -6.16
C LEU A 320 13.36 -33.02 -6.38
N GLY A 321 13.48 -33.91 -7.36
CA GLY A 321 12.40 -34.82 -7.75
C GLY A 321 11.17 -34.10 -8.33
N VAL A 322 11.35 -32.90 -8.92
CA VAL A 322 10.27 -32.08 -9.48
C VAL A 322 10.30 -32.16 -11.00
N THR A 323 9.16 -32.43 -11.62
CA THR A 323 8.98 -32.52 -13.07
C THR A 323 8.18 -31.31 -13.57
N VAL A 324 8.39 -30.88 -14.82
CA VAL A 324 7.57 -29.86 -15.49
C VAL A 324 6.08 -30.14 -15.28
N GLY A 325 5.36 -29.12 -14.83
CA GLY A 325 3.92 -29.16 -14.62
C GLY A 325 3.48 -29.55 -13.21
N ASP A 326 4.38 -30.04 -12.35
CA ASP A 326 4.08 -30.38 -10.97
C ASP A 326 3.61 -29.16 -10.18
N LEU A 327 2.62 -29.36 -9.31
CA LEU A 327 2.09 -28.32 -8.43
C LEU A 327 2.84 -28.34 -7.09
N GLY A 328 3.51 -27.22 -6.79
CA GLY A 328 4.16 -26.99 -5.50
C GLY A 328 3.25 -26.25 -4.53
N GLY A 329 3.78 -25.74 -3.42
CA GLY A 329 3.06 -24.98 -2.40
C GLY A 329 2.69 -23.56 -2.85
N TRP A 330 2.70 -22.62 -1.90
CA TRP A 330 2.12 -21.29 -2.07
C TRP A 330 3.16 -20.17 -1.99
N VAL A 331 3.13 -19.25 -2.96
CA VAL A 331 4.09 -18.15 -3.05
C VAL A 331 3.39 -16.80 -3.25
N SER A 332 3.87 -15.71 -2.62
CA SER A 332 3.24 -14.38 -2.74
C SER A 332 3.55 -13.63 -4.04
N SER A 333 4.71 -13.87 -4.64
CA SER A 333 5.13 -13.28 -5.93
C SER A 333 6.33 -14.02 -6.52
N LEU A 334 6.57 -13.85 -7.83
CA LEU A 334 7.72 -14.44 -8.55
C LEU A 334 9.08 -13.93 -8.05
N PHE A 335 9.14 -12.67 -7.63
CA PHE A 335 10.38 -11.98 -7.24
C PHE A 335 10.26 -11.37 -5.84
N THR A 336 11.41 -11.19 -5.20
CA THR A 336 11.60 -10.40 -3.98
C THR A 336 11.45 -8.91 -4.26
N ASP A 337 11.40 -8.08 -3.21
CA ASP A 337 11.27 -6.62 -3.35
C ASP A 337 12.49 -5.98 -4.02
N ASN A 338 13.64 -6.67 -3.99
CA ASN A 338 14.88 -6.28 -4.65
C ASN A 338 15.04 -6.86 -6.08
N GLY A 339 14.01 -7.55 -6.59
CA GLY A 339 13.98 -8.04 -7.97
C GLY A 339 14.68 -9.37 -8.20
N GLN A 340 15.09 -10.09 -7.15
CA GLN A 340 15.68 -11.43 -7.28
C GLN A 340 14.57 -12.49 -7.42
N PRO A 341 14.77 -13.57 -8.21
CA PRO A 341 13.89 -14.72 -8.20
C PRO A 341 13.69 -15.24 -6.77
N ARG A 342 12.43 -15.48 -6.40
CA ARG A 342 12.13 -15.94 -5.04
C ARG A 342 12.53 -17.41 -4.80
N LEU A 343 12.51 -18.19 -5.87
CA LEU A 343 13.01 -19.57 -5.92
C LEU A 343 14.10 -19.63 -6.98
N ASP A 344 15.27 -20.10 -6.58
CA ASP A 344 16.38 -20.40 -7.48
C ASP A 344 16.89 -21.81 -7.24
N ASN A 345 16.69 -22.72 -8.20
CA ASN A 345 16.94 -24.15 -8.04
C ASN A 345 16.42 -24.71 -6.70
N ALA A 346 15.19 -24.36 -6.32
CA ALA A 346 14.61 -24.67 -5.02
C ALA A 346 13.11 -24.95 -5.14
N TRP A 347 12.51 -25.58 -4.13
CA TRP A 347 11.12 -25.99 -4.22
C TRP A 347 10.31 -25.75 -2.94
N VAL A 348 9.08 -25.28 -3.13
CA VAL A 348 8.05 -25.24 -2.09
C VAL A 348 7.06 -26.36 -2.41
N ALA A 349 6.88 -27.30 -1.49
CA ALA A 349 6.02 -28.47 -1.65
C ALA A 349 4.76 -28.39 -0.77
N ASP A 350 3.79 -29.27 -1.03
CA ASP A 350 2.58 -29.46 -0.21
C ASP A 350 1.77 -28.17 0.05
N GLU A 351 1.58 -27.81 1.32
CA GLU A 351 0.87 -26.63 1.80
C GLU A 351 1.83 -25.56 2.34
N ALA A 352 3.13 -25.70 2.09
CA ALA A 352 4.12 -24.75 2.54
C ALA A 352 3.93 -23.38 1.87
N VAL A 353 4.37 -22.33 2.57
CA VAL A 353 4.19 -20.94 2.15
C VAL A 353 5.52 -20.21 2.14
N LEU A 354 5.83 -19.52 1.04
CA LEU A 354 6.94 -18.60 0.90
C LEU A 354 6.45 -17.20 0.52
N ARG A 355 6.73 -16.19 1.35
CA ARG A 355 6.11 -14.85 1.17
C ARG A 355 6.97 -13.67 1.59
N ASP A 356 6.40 -12.48 1.45
CA ASP A 356 7.01 -11.18 1.80
C ASP A 356 8.30 -10.96 1.00
N ASN A 357 9.47 -10.89 1.62
CA ASN A 357 10.76 -10.77 0.94
C ASN A 357 11.65 -12.02 1.10
N ALA A 358 11.08 -13.12 1.61
CA ALA A 358 11.82 -14.36 1.84
C ALA A 358 12.21 -15.07 0.54
N LEU A 359 13.33 -15.80 0.58
CA LEU A 359 13.99 -16.41 -0.58
C LEU A 359 14.50 -17.83 -0.27
N LEU A 360 14.37 -18.73 -1.25
CA LEU A 360 14.97 -20.07 -1.24
C LEU A 360 15.93 -20.21 -2.42
N ALA A 361 17.10 -20.80 -2.16
CA ALA A 361 18.09 -21.06 -3.20
C ALA A 361 18.83 -22.39 -3.00
N ASP A 362 19.59 -22.81 -4.01
CA ASP A 362 20.61 -23.87 -3.96
C ASP A 362 20.10 -25.24 -3.46
N GLN A 363 19.00 -25.75 -4.00
CA GLN A 363 18.33 -27.02 -3.64
C GLN A 363 17.55 -27.01 -2.33
N ALA A 364 17.24 -25.84 -1.78
CA ALA A 364 16.42 -25.74 -0.59
C ALA A 364 14.99 -26.26 -0.83
N ILE A 365 14.44 -26.97 0.16
CA ILE A 365 13.07 -27.47 0.13
C ILE A 365 12.31 -26.96 1.35
N VAL A 366 11.11 -26.43 1.12
CA VAL A 366 10.14 -26.13 2.18
C VAL A 366 8.89 -26.94 1.92
N GLU A 367 8.49 -27.79 2.87
CA GLU A 367 7.43 -28.79 2.67
C GLU A 367 6.45 -28.85 3.85
N HIS A 368 5.43 -29.72 3.74
CA HIS A 368 4.33 -29.83 4.69
C HIS A 368 3.55 -28.51 4.88
N TYR A 369 3.57 -27.93 6.08
CA TYR A 369 2.87 -26.69 6.45
C TYR A 369 3.84 -25.60 6.89
N ALA A 370 5.11 -25.71 6.50
CA ALA A 370 6.14 -24.75 6.88
C ALA A 370 5.91 -23.39 6.21
N VAL A 371 6.29 -22.31 6.89
CA VAL A 371 6.14 -20.93 6.41
C VAL A 371 7.48 -20.23 6.47
N VAL A 372 7.94 -19.67 5.37
CA VAL A 372 9.13 -18.81 5.31
C VAL A 372 8.67 -17.41 4.85
N LYS A 373 8.94 -16.39 5.66
CA LYS A 373 8.36 -15.05 5.50
C LYS A 373 9.32 -13.94 5.95
N ASP A 374 8.87 -12.69 5.91
CA ASP A 374 9.68 -11.49 6.16
C ASP A 374 10.92 -11.45 5.23
N ASN A 375 12.15 -11.42 5.76
CA ASN A 375 13.41 -11.40 5.01
C ASN A 375 14.19 -12.72 5.16
N ALA A 376 13.53 -13.80 5.58
CA ALA A 376 14.21 -15.07 5.86
C ALA A 376 14.79 -15.72 4.58
N GLN A 377 15.97 -16.32 4.71
CA GLN A 377 16.70 -16.93 3.60
C GLN A 377 17.07 -18.37 3.92
N VAL A 378 16.74 -19.28 3.01
CA VAL A 378 17.07 -20.71 3.13
C VAL A 378 17.89 -21.11 1.91
N THR A 379 19.11 -21.57 2.13
CA THR A 379 20.02 -21.95 1.06
C THR A 379 20.65 -23.33 1.29
N GLY A 380 21.20 -23.85 0.21
CA GLY A 380 21.75 -25.19 0.10
C GLY A 380 20.67 -26.25 0.15
N ALA A 381 21.07 -27.53 0.19
CA ALA A 381 20.20 -28.69 0.35
C ALA A 381 19.56 -28.77 1.76
N SER A 382 19.08 -27.64 2.27
CA SER A 382 18.40 -27.49 3.54
C SER A 382 16.91 -27.76 3.39
N VAL A 383 16.33 -28.45 4.36
CA VAL A 383 14.92 -28.83 4.38
C VAL A 383 14.23 -28.18 5.58
N ILE A 384 13.17 -27.42 5.31
CA ILE A 384 12.28 -26.88 6.34
C ILE A 384 10.95 -27.63 6.25
N SER A 385 10.57 -28.33 7.32
CA SER A 385 9.40 -29.20 7.28
C SER A 385 8.58 -29.21 8.57
N GLY A 386 7.32 -29.65 8.48
CA GLY A 386 6.38 -29.67 9.60
C GLY A 386 5.55 -28.40 9.66
N ARG A 387 5.35 -27.84 10.86
CA ARG A 387 4.62 -26.59 11.15
C ARG A 387 5.59 -25.51 11.63
N VAL A 388 6.75 -25.43 11.01
CA VAL A 388 7.79 -24.45 11.34
C VAL A 388 7.53 -23.14 10.62
N THR A 389 7.69 -22.03 11.33
CA THR A 389 7.78 -20.69 10.73
C THR A 389 9.19 -20.14 10.84
N LEU A 390 9.81 -19.79 9.71
CA LEU A 390 11.01 -18.97 9.65
C LEU A 390 10.62 -17.52 9.30
N ALA A 391 11.04 -16.57 10.13
CA ALA A 391 10.61 -15.17 10.08
C ALA A 391 11.76 -14.20 10.39
N GLY A 392 11.53 -12.90 10.27
CA GLY A 392 12.54 -11.87 10.45
C GLY A 392 13.68 -11.95 9.42
N GLU A 393 14.91 -11.79 9.89
CA GLU A 393 16.16 -11.87 9.12
C GLU A 393 16.84 -13.24 9.28
N THR A 394 16.03 -14.31 9.43
CA THR A 394 16.57 -15.65 9.73
C THR A 394 17.33 -16.22 8.53
N THR A 395 18.54 -16.70 8.74
CA THR A 395 19.34 -17.39 7.70
C THR A 395 19.58 -18.85 8.05
N VAL A 396 19.39 -19.72 7.06
CA VAL A 396 19.65 -21.16 7.14
C VAL A 396 20.53 -21.55 5.96
N ALA A 397 21.70 -22.11 6.22
CA ALA A 397 22.70 -22.32 5.18
C ALA A 397 23.11 -23.79 4.98
N ALA A 398 23.46 -24.10 3.72
CA ALA A 398 24.11 -25.32 3.25
C ALA A 398 23.29 -26.62 3.34
N ILE A 399 23.25 -27.29 4.49
CA ILE A 399 22.63 -28.63 4.62
C ILE A 399 22.03 -28.74 6.01
N CYS A 400 20.89 -28.08 6.22
CA CYS A 400 20.21 -28.10 7.51
C CYS A 400 18.88 -28.86 7.41
N HIS A 401 18.43 -29.44 8.52
CA HIS A 401 17.05 -29.92 8.64
C HIS A 401 16.39 -29.21 9.81
N ILE A 402 15.41 -28.37 9.53
CA ILE A 402 14.61 -27.69 10.54
C ILE A 402 13.19 -28.25 10.48
N GLY A 403 12.86 -29.09 11.45
CA GLY A 403 11.54 -29.67 11.63
C GLY A 403 10.78 -29.07 12.80
N GLY A 404 9.53 -29.50 13.00
CA GLY A 404 8.79 -29.29 14.25
C GLY A 404 7.52 -28.47 14.16
N ASP A 405 7.15 -27.85 15.28
CA ASP A 405 5.96 -27.00 15.46
C ASP A 405 6.34 -25.77 16.31
N GLY A 406 6.86 -24.74 15.63
CA GLY A 406 7.46 -23.59 16.29
C GLY A 406 7.92 -22.51 15.32
N GLU A 407 8.51 -21.44 15.86
CA GLU A 407 8.92 -20.26 15.10
C GLU A 407 10.37 -19.90 15.41
N LEU A 408 11.20 -19.78 14.38
CA LEU A 408 12.50 -19.10 14.43
C LEU A 408 12.35 -17.71 13.82
N ARG A 409 12.73 -16.67 14.56
CA ARG A 409 12.56 -15.28 14.13
C ARG A 409 13.67 -14.35 14.59
N GLY A 410 13.53 -13.07 14.29
CA GLY A 410 14.54 -12.06 14.59
C GLY A 410 15.73 -12.24 13.67
N GLN A 411 16.94 -12.01 14.17
CA GLN A 411 18.18 -12.25 13.44
C GLN A 411 18.72 -13.64 13.78
N SER A 412 17.94 -14.69 13.52
CA SER A 412 18.40 -16.06 13.79
C SER A 412 19.38 -16.56 12.72
N CYS A 413 20.39 -17.32 13.10
CA CYS A 413 21.30 -17.99 12.17
C CYS A 413 21.41 -19.48 12.47
N VAL A 414 21.25 -20.30 11.44
CA VAL A 414 21.48 -21.74 11.47
C VAL A 414 22.62 -22.05 10.50
N HIS A 415 23.78 -22.39 11.07
CA HIS A 415 25.00 -22.68 10.32
C HIS A 415 24.93 -24.08 9.68
N PRO A 416 25.81 -24.39 8.71
CA PRO A 416 25.80 -25.65 7.99
C PRO A 416 25.75 -26.91 8.88
N VAL A 417 25.04 -27.94 8.42
CA VAL A 417 25.01 -29.29 9.03
C VAL A 417 24.33 -29.31 10.41
N VAL A 418 23.27 -28.51 10.57
CA VAL A 418 22.46 -28.45 11.79
C VAL A 418 21.11 -29.12 11.58
N HIS A 419 20.77 -30.04 12.49
CA HIS A 419 19.49 -30.74 12.52
C HIS A 419 18.76 -30.40 13.80
N VAL A 420 17.65 -29.67 13.69
CA VAL A 420 16.88 -29.20 14.84
C VAL A 420 15.39 -29.40 14.65
N ASN A 421 14.70 -29.72 15.75
CA ASN A 421 13.25 -29.86 15.78
C ASN A 421 12.67 -28.79 16.70
N ILE A 422 12.29 -27.67 16.11
CA ILE A 422 11.92 -26.44 16.82
C ILE A 422 10.54 -26.61 17.44
N SER A 423 10.42 -26.17 18.69
CA SER A 423 9.12 -25.99 19.33
C SER A 423 9.02 -24.65 20.07
N GLY A 424 7.84 -24.05 19.99
CA GLY A 424 7.60 -22.69 20.47
C GLY A 424 8.39 -21.64 19.69
N THR A 425 8.41 -20.40 20.19
CA THR A 425 9.09 -19.28 19.52
C THR A 425 10.50 -19.05 20.08
N ILE A 426 11.49 -19.04 19.19
CA ILE A 426 12.90 -18.72 19.48
C ILE A 426 13.29 -17.50 18.63
N SER A 427 13.78 -16.45 19.28
CA SER A 427 14.21 -15.22 18.62
C SER A 427 15.72 -15.06 18.75
N ASP A 428 16.38 -14.63 17.68
CA ASP A 428 17.83 -14.37 17.64
C ASP A 428 18.68 -15.59 18.03
N ALA A 429 18.30 -16.78 17.53
CA ALA A 429 19.07 -18.01 17.69
C ALA A 429 20.40 -17.95 16.92
N ASP A 430 21.41 -18.68 17.40
CA ASP A 430 22.69 -18.83 16.68
C ASP A 430 23.19 -20.26 16.87
N PHE A 431 22.80 -21.15 15.93
CA PHE A 431 23.06 -22.59 16.00
C PHE A 431 24.23 -22.96 15.10
N TYR A 432 25.39 -23.20 15.71
CA TYR A 432 26.60 -23.66 15.03
C TYR A 432 26.64 -25.18 14.87
N ASP A 433 26.06 -25.88 15.83
CA ASP A 433 25.97 -27.33 15.86
C ASP A 433 24.61 -27.77 16.42
N SER A 434 24.22 -29.01 16.12
CA SER A 434 22.97 -29.58 16.63
C SER A 434 22.91 -29.66 18.17
N SER A 435 24.05 -29.54 18.86
CA SER A 435 24.11 -29.42 20.33
C SER A 435 23.78 -28.03 20.88
N ASP A 436 23.67 -26.98 20.05
CA ASP A 436 23.23 -25.63 20.47
C ASP A 436 21.70 -25.55 20.68
N PHE A 437 21.00 -26.65 20.40
CA PHE A 437 19.57 -26.84 20.64
C PHE A 437 19.34 -28.22 21.27
N VAL A 438 18.64 -28.26 22.40
CA VAL A 438 18.28 -29.52 23.07
C VAL A 438 16.79 -29.52 23.36
N SER A 439 16.13 -30.65 23.10
CA SER A 439 14.71 -30.83 23.37
C SER A 439 14.50 -32.03 24.29
N PHE A 440 13.63 -31.87 25.28
CA PHE A 440 13.23 -32.89 26.24
C PHE A 440 11.72 -33.12 26.14
N GLY A 441 11.34 -34.35 25.80
CA GLY A 441 9.94 -34.76 25.75
C GLY A 441 9.46 -35.21 24.36
N PRO A 442 8.14 -35.39 24.16
CA PRO A 442 7.08 -35.07 25.12
C PRO A 442 7.24 -35.83 26.44
N LEU A 443 7.12 -35.14 27.57
CA LEU A 443 7.09 -35.74 28.90
C LEU A 443 5.73 -36.41 29.15
N ASP A 444 5.62 -37.21 30.21
CA ASP A 444 4.38 -37.91 30.58
C ASP A 444 3.20 -36.96 30.83
N ASP A 445 3.48 -35.69 31.14
CA ASP A 445 2.48 -34.63 31.33
C ASP A 445 2.17 -33.84 30.05
N GLY A 446 2.67 -34.28 28.90
CA GLY A 446 2.40 -33.67 27.58
C GLY A 446 3.23 -32.42 27.29
N ARG A 447 4.23 -32.09 28.11
CA ARG A 447 5.11 -30.93 27.87
C ARG A 447 6.36 -31.31 27.09
N LEU A 448 6.80 -30.40 26.25
CA LEU A 448 8.07 -30.42 25.52
C LEU A 448 8.90 -29.23 26.00
N ILE A 449 10.12 -29.48 26.46
CA ILE A 449 11.01 -28.44 26.98
C ILE A 449 12.20 -28.30 26.04
N THR A 450 12.38 -27.12 25.45
CA THR A 450 13.51 -26.82 24.58
C THR A 450 14.47 -25.85 25.25
N VAL A 451 15.75 -26.05 25.00
CA VAL A 451 16.84 -25.18 25.42
C VAL A 451 17.62 -24.80 24.18
N ALA A 452 17.72 -23.51 23.89
CA ALA A 452 18.33 -22.98 22.67
C ALA A 452 19.36 -21.91 22.98
N LYS A 453 20.47 -21.91 22.26
CA LYS A 453 21.50 -20.87 22.32
C LYS A 453 21.12 -19.66 21.47
N LEU A 454 21.41 -18.47 21.99
CA LEU A 454 21.10 -17.19 21.36
C LEU A 454 22.37 -16.46 20.90
N ARG A 455 22.21 -15.57 19.93
CA ARG A 455 23.27 -14.75 19.33
C ARG A 455 24.03 -13.88 20.32
N ASP A 456 23.35 -13.39 21.37
CA ASP A 456 23.97 -12.61 22.45
C ASP A 456 24.78 -13.47 23.44
N ARG A 457 25.06 -14.73 23.06
CA ARG A 457 25.63 -15.80 23.89
C ARG A 457 24.72 -16.22 25.04
N GLY A 458 23.50 -15.71 25.11
CA GLY A 458 22.48 -16.14 26.06
C GLY A 458 21.89 -17.49 25.68
N SER A 459 20.87 -17.87 26.43
CA SER A 459 20.09 -19.07 26.17
C SER A 459 18.63 -18.84 26.50
N LEU A 460 17.76 -19.56 25.82
CA LEU A 460 16.32 -19.55 25.98
C LEU A 460 15.86 -20.94 26.38
N ILE A 461 15.02 -21.02 27.40
CA ILE A 461 14.30 -22.23 27.77
C ILE A 461 12.83 -21.98 27.44
N THR A 462 12.24 -22.83 26.63
CA THR A 462 10.82 -22.78 26.26
C THR A 462 10.14 -24.06 26.72
N VAL A 463 8.99 -23.91 27.38
CA VAL A 463 8.13 -25.01 27.79
C VAL A 463 6.86 -24.94 26.95
N THR A 464 6.60 -25.98 26.17
CA THR A 464 5.50 -26.07 25.21
C THR A 464 4.56 -27.21 25.58
N GLU A 465 3.27 -26.95 25.71
CA GLU A 465 2.23 -27.97 25.88
C GLU A 465 1.85 -28.53 24.50
N VAL A 466 2.13 -29.80 24.26
CA VAL A 466 2.05 -30.40 22.91
C VAL A 466 0.61 -30.44 22.37
N GLU A 467 -0.38 -30.69 23.23
CA GLU A 467 -1.79 -30.76 22.80
C GLU A 467 -2.37 -29.39 22.43
N THR A 468 -1.97 -28.33 23.14
CA THR A 468 -2.58 -27.00 22.97
C THR A 468 -1.70 -26.04 22.15
N GLY A 469 -0.42 -26.36 21.96
CA GLY A 469 0.58 -25.47 21.36
C GLY A 469 0.95 -24.26 22.23
N LYS A 470 0.38 -24.14 23.43
CA LYS A 470 0.71 -23.03 24.34
C LYS A 470 2.13 -23.20 24.83
N HIS A 471 2.88 -22.10 24.84
CA HIS A 471 4.24 -22.09 25.31
C HIS A 471 4.55 -20.85 26.15
N HIS A 472 5.54 -20.97 27.00
CA HIS A 472 6.15 -19.85 27.70
C HIS A 472 7.67 -20.03 27.73
N SER A 473 8.40 -18.93 27.82
CA SER A 473 9.86 -18.96 27.76
C SER A 473 10.53 -18.11 28.83
N MET A 474 11.78 -18.45 29.14
CA MET A 474 12.64 -17.69 30.05
C MET A 474 14.10 -17.78 29.63
N THR A 475 14.89 -16.76 29.94
CA THR A 475 16.33 -16.79 29.67
C THR A 475 17.05 -17.74 30.63
N GLY A 476 18.18 -18.32 30.20
CA GLY A 476 19.01 -19.18 31.05
C GLY A 476 19.47 -18.47 32.32
N ALA A 477 19.81 -17.18 32.23
CA ALA A 477 20.16 -16.37 33.40
C ALA A 477 19.01 -16.26 34.42
N LYS A 478 17.76 -16.17 33.94
CA LYS A 478 16.57 -16.16 34.80
C LYS A 478 16.29 -17.55 35.36
N PHE A 479 16.46 -18.60 34.56
CA PHE A 479 16.33 -19.99 34.96
C PHE A 479 17.28 -20.36 36.11
N LEU A 480 18.56 -20.03 35.99
CA LEU A 480 19.59 -20.30 37.01
C LEU A 480 19.32 -19.57 38.33
N LYS A 481 18.62 -18.43 38.30
CA LYS A 481 18.20 -17.67 39.49
C LYS A 481 16.85 -18.13 40.06
N SER A 482 16.08 -18.93 39.32
CA SER A 482 14.77 -19.41 39.76
C SER A 482 14.91 -20.50 40.81
N ILE A 483 14.07 -20.45 41.86
CA ILE A 483 14.07 -21.43 42.95
C ILE A 483 13.36 -22.72 42.51
N GLU A 484 12.28 -22.63 41.73
CA GLU A 484 11.49 -23.75 41.20
C GLU A 484 11.03 -23.42 39.77
N PRO A 485 11.90 -23.61 38.75
CA PRO A 485 11.50 -23.44 37.36
C PRO A 485 10.53 -24.56 36.94
N ASP A 486 9.60 -24.22 36.06
CA ASP A 486 8.55 -25.12 35.56
C ASP A 486 9.08 -26.18 34.56
N VAL A 487 10.02 -27.00 35.02
CA VAL A 487 10.70 -28.05 34.22
C VAL A 487 10.85 -29.37 34.99
N GLY A 488 10.31 -29.46 36.20
CA GLY A 488 10.36 -30.65 37.05
C GLY A 488 11.78 -31.18 37.27
N ASP A 489 11.95 -32.49 37.12
CA ASP A 489 13.21 -33.21 37.37
C ASP A 489 14.32 -32.86 36.37
N LEU A 490 14.00 -32.23 35.23
CA LEU A 490 14.98 -31.82 34.23
C LEU A 490 15.83 -30.63 34.66
N ARG A 491 15.53 -30.00 35.80
CA ARG A 491 16.26 -28.81 36.24
C ARG A 491 17.77 -29.04 36.34
N ALA A 492 18.18 -30.17 36.89
CA ALA A 492 19.60 -30.49 37.08
C ALA A 492 20.32 -30.61 35.72
N GLU A 493 19.68 -31.28 34.76
CA GLU A 493 20.24 -31.52 33.43
C GLU A 493 20.29 -30.23 32.59
N ILE A 494 19.23 -29.43 32.60
CA ILE A 494 19.21 -28.11 31.94
C ILE A 494 20.29 -27.21 32.55
N THR A 495 20.47 -27.23 33.88
CA THR A 495 21.55 -26.47 34.54
C THR A 495 22.94 -26.92 34.08
N ARG A 496 23.15 -28.23 33.85
CA ARG A 496 24.41 -28.78 33.33
C ARG A 496 24.69 -28.24 31.94
N ILE A 497 23.72 -28.33 31.02
CA ILE A 497 23.82 -27.83 29.64
C ILE A 497 24.16 -26.33 29.63
N LEU A 498 23.43 -25.54 30.41
CA LEU A 498 23.66 -24.10 30.49
C LEU A 498 25.08 -23.76 30.96
N ARG A 499 25.61 -24.50 31.93
CA ARG A 499 26.99 -24.31 32.43
C ARG A 499 28.03 -24.73 31.40
N GLU A 500 27.78 -25.80 30.65
CA GLU A 500 28.68 -26.25 29.58
C GLU A 500 28.79 -25.20 28.48
N TRP A 501 27.67 -24.59 28.07
CA TRP A 501 27.67 -23.50 27.10
C TRP A 501 28.32 -22.21 27.63
N GLU A 502 28.25 -21.95 28.94
CA GLU A 502 29.00 -20.85 29.56
C GLU A 502 30.51 -21.11 29.63
N LEU A 503 30.93 -22.37 29.83
CA LEU A 503 32.33 -22.78 29.94
C LEU A 503 33.04 -22.94 28.59
N ALA A 504 32.29 -23.21 27.52
CA ALA A 504 32.81 -23.23 26.15
C ALA A 504 33.10 -21.82 25.58
N ARG A 505 32.92 -20.77 26.40
CA ARG A 505 33.30 -19.37 26.12
C ARG A 505 34.75 -19.12 26.51
#